data_AF-A0A1Y1W169-F1
#
_entry.id   AF-A0A1Y1W169-F1
#
_cell.length_a   1.000
_cell.length_b   1.000
_cell.length_c   1.000
_cell.angle_alpha   90.00
_cell.angle_beta   90.00
_cell.angle_gamma   90.00
#
_symmetry.space_group_name_H-M   'P 1'
#
loop_
_entity.id
_entity.type
_entity.pdbx_description
1 polymer ?
#
loop_
_entity_poly.entity_id
_entity_poly.type
_entity_poly.pdbx_seq_one_letter_code
_entity_poly.pdbx_strand_id
1 'polypeptide(L)'
;GVDLADGLNAELNKKHLPVRIVCVTNSSISTMVLSQFRFQHTSVALVLNHGINAAYYESANKIPKITDRALTQIPSCIAINTELAAYGKNSQVLKPTMWDNRINRESDNPQEHIFEKMVADKYLGEIPFSFFTSYMTIMEDSSESLDEVGTLLSASFNVQASKVDRCIVSALCSIVSRRAARLMGAATAALVK
;
A
#
# COMPACT_ATOMS: atom_id res chain seq x y z
N GLY A 1 20.52 -3.98 15.44
CA GLY A 1 20.10 -2.72 14.80
C GLY A 1 20.58 -1.56 15.63
N VAL A 2 20.70 -0.37 15.04
CA VAL A 2 21.01 0.90 15.74
C VAL A 2 19.73 1.73 15.79
N ASP A 3 19.51 2.46 16.88
CA ASP A 3 18.38 3.39 16.97
C ASP A 3 18.60 4.60 16.04
N LEU A 4 17.69 4.76 15.07
CA LEU A 4 17.73 5.83 14.08
C LEU A 4 17.56 7.22 14.72
N ALA A 5 16.73 7.35 15.76
CA ALA A 5 16.49 8.62 16.42
C ALA A 5 17.75 9.12 17.12
N ASP A 6 18.45 8.20 17.82
CA ASP A 6 19.70 8.53 18.51
C ASP A 6 20.81 8.90 17.52
N GLY A 7 20.93 8.14 16.43
CA GLY A 7 21.90 8.42 15.38
C GLY A 7 21.68 9.80 14.74
N LEU A 8 20.42 10.13 14.41
CA LEU A 8 20.09 11.43 13.82
C LEU A 8 20.28 12.57 14.82
N ASN A 9 19.86 12.41 16.07
CA ASN A 9 20.09 13.41 17.12
C ASN A 9 21.59 13.68 17.31
N ALA A 10 22.45 12.65 17.28
CA ALA A 10 23.89 12.82 17.37
C ALA A 10 24.45 13.68 16.23
N GLU A 11 24.02 13.44 14.98
CA GLU A 11 24.45 14.23 13.83
C GLU A 11 23.93 15.67 13.84
N LEU A 12 22.67 15.88 14.27
CA LEU A 12 22.10 17.22 14.43
C LEU A 12 22.86 18.04 15.48
N ASN A 13 23.22 17.40 16.61
CA ASN A 13 24.00 18.02 17.69
C ASN A 13 25.42 18.38 17.23
N LYS A 14 26.09 17.52 16.45
CA LYS A 14 27.41 17.81 15.86
C LYS A 14 27.38 19.05 14.96
N LYS A 15 26.25 19.31 14.29
CA LYS A 15 26.04 20.50 13.45
C LYS A 15 25.49 21.71 14.21
N HIS A 16 25.34 21.61 15.54
CA HIS A 16 24.76 22.66 16.39
C HIS A 16 23.39 23.14 15.93
N LEU A 17 22.57 22.25 15.36
CA LEU A 17 21.22 22.58 14.91
C LEU A 17 20.25 22.57 16.09
N PRO A 18 19.37 23.58 16.26
CA PRO A 18 18.41 23.65 17.36
C PRO A 18 17.18 22.78 17.09
N VAL A 19 17.39 21.52 16.72
CA VAL A 19 16.35 20.54 16.38
C VAL A 19 16.57 19.29 17.20
N ARG A 20 15.49 18.71 17.74
CA ARG A 20 15.52 17.45 18.48
C ARG A 20 14.49 16.49 17.92
N ILE A 21 14.94 15.29 17.55
CA ILE A 21 14.06 14.20 17.15
C ILE A 21 13.46 13.59 18.41
N VAL A 22 12.14 13.66 18.53
CA VAL A 22 11.37 13.18 19.70
C VAL A 22 10.66 11.86 19.45
N CYS A 23 10.35 11.55 18.18
CA CYS A 23 9.73 10.29 17.79
C CYS A 23 10.06 9.98 16.34
N VAL A 24 10.02 8.69 16.01
CA VAL A 24 10.07 8.17 14.65
C VAL A 24 8.76 7.43 14.41
N THR A 25 8.09 7.73 13.30
CA THR A 25 6.76 7.21 13.01
C THR A 25 6.70 6.59 11.61
N ASN A 26 5.83 5.61 11.44
CA ASN A 26 5.48 5.10 10.10
C ASN A 26 4.51 6.09 9.43
N SER A 27 4.60 6.20 8.10
CA SER A 27 3.72 7.08 7.31
C SER A 27 2.23 6.82 7.54
N SER A 28 1.82 5.56 7.69
CA SER A 28 0.41 5.21 7.96
C SER A 28 -0.08 5.72 9.32
N ILE A 29 0.76 5.65 10.35
CA ILE A 29 0.48 6.19 11.68
C ILE A 29 0.37 7.71 11.64
N SER A 30 1.32 8.37 10.97
CA SER A 30 1.31 9.83 10.80
C SER A 30 0.05 10.29 10.06
N THR A 31 -0.34 9.60 8.99
CA THR A 31 -1.59 9.86 8.25
C THR A 31 -2.81 9.70 9.16
N MET A 32 -2.86 8.65 9.98
CA MET A 32 -3.98 8.41 10.89
C MET A 32 -4.10 9.52 11.94
N VAL A 33 -3.02 9.83 12.64
CA VAL A 33 -3.01 10.83 13.72
C VAL A 33 -3.29 12.22 13.18
N LEU A 34 -2.70 12.59 12.04
CA LEU A 34 -2.96 13.88 11.39
C LEU A 34 -4.41 13.99 10.92
N SER A 35 -4.96 12.93 10.33
CA SER A 35 -6.37 12.91 9.92
C SER A 35 -7.30 13.02 11.13
N GLN A 36 -6.99 12.32 12.24
CA GLN A 36 -7.77 12.39 13.47
C GLN A 36 -7.79 13.77 14.11
N PHE A 37 -6.70 14.54 13.97
CA PHE A 37 -6.64 15.94 14.42
C PHE A 37 -7.74 16.80 13.75
N ARG A 38 -8.07 16.51 12.49
CA ARG A 38 -9.13 17.22 11.76
C ARG A 38 -10.49 16.52 11.84
N PHE A 39 -10.51 15.20 11.86
CA PHE A 39 -11.69 14.35 11.81
C PHE A 39 -11.66 13.36 12.98
N GLN A 40 -12.29 13.73 14.10
CA GLN A 40 -12.18 13.00 15.37
C GLN A 40 -12.61 11.52 15.30
N HIS A 41 -13.40 11.13 14.29
CA HIS A 41 -13.87 9.77 14.09
C HIS A 41 -12.92 8.90 13.24
N THR A 42 -11.79 9.41 12.77
CA THR A 42 -10.80 8.62 12.03
C THR A 42 -10.27 7.49 12.92
N SER A 43 -10.55 6.24 12.50
CA SER A 43 -10.19 5.02 13.24
C SER A 43 -9.22 4.11 12.49
N VAL A 44 -9.10 4.31 11.17
CA VAL A 44 -8.20 3.58 10.27
C VAL A 44 -7.59 4.57 9.29
N ALA A 45 -6.33 4.37 8.95
CA ALA A 45 -5.67 5.01 7.82
C ALA A 45 -5.13 3.97 6.86
N LEU A 46 -5.26 4.26 5.57
CA LEU A 46 -4.68 3.48 4.49
C LEU A 46 -3.70 4.38 3.73
N VAL A 47 -2.54 3.83 3.40
CA VAL A 47 -1.58 4.43 2.47
C VAL A 47 -1.61 3.56 1.23
N LEU A 48 -2.04 4.14 0.11
CA LEU A 48 -2.23 3.45 -1.17
C LEU A 48 -1.46 4.20 -2.26
N ASN A 49 -0.15 4.03 -2.28
CA ASN A 49 0.72 4.63 -3.28
C ASN A 49 1.59 3.52 -3.91
N HIS A 50 2.88 3.79 -4.09
CA HIS A 50 3.88 2.82 -4.54
C HIS A 50 3.94 1.58 -3.64
N GLY A 51 3.77 1.77 -2.33
CA GLY A 51 3.54 0.68 -1.38
C GLY A 51 2.17 0.79 -0.73
N ILE A 52 1.74 -0.29 -0.09
CA ILE A 52 0.49 -0.32 0.67
C ILE A 52 0.76 -0.52 2.16
N ASN A 53 0.04 0.22 3.00
CA ASN A 53 0.05 -0.04 4.43
C ASN A 53 -1.27 0.41 5.06
N ALA A 54 -1.53 -0.09 6.26
CA ALA A 54 -2.66 0.32 7.06
C ALA A 54 -2.26 0.54 8.53
N ALA A 55 -2.89 1.52 9.14
CA ALA A 55 -2.83 1.75 10.57
C ALA A 55 -4.23 1.83 11.15
N TYR A 56 -4.39 1.38 12.39
CA TYR A 56 -5.64 1.49 13.14
C TYR A 56 -5.34 1.64 14.63
N TYR A 57 -6.37 1.96 15.42
CA TYR A 57 -6.27 1.96 16.87
C TYR A 57 -6.77 0.64 17.45
N GLU A 58 -5.97 0.04 18.35
CA GLU A 58 -6.36 -1.18 19.09
C GLU A 58 -6.30 -0.92 20.59
N SER A 59 -7.16 -1.61 21.35
CA SER A 59 -7.09 -1.55 22.80
C SER A 59 -5.86 -2.30 23.31
N ALA A 60 -5.15 -1.68 24.25
CA ALA A 60 -3.91 -2.23 24.82
C ALA A 60 -4.11 -3.65 25.37
N ASN A 61 -5.25 -3.93 25.99
CA ASN A 61 -5.58 -5.23 26.58
C ASN A 61 -5.82 -6.35 25.55
N LYS A 62 -6.05 -6.01 24.28
CA LYS A 62 -6.22 -6.98 23.18
C LYS A 62 -4.89 -7.35 22.51
N ILE A 63 -3.77 -6.76 22.94
CA ILE A 63 -2.45 -6.99 22.35
C ILE A 63 -1.66 -7.93 23.28
N PRO A 64 -1.57 -9.25 22.99
CA PRO A 64 -0.99 -10.23 23.92
C PRO A 64 0.52 -10.04 24.14
N LYS A 65 1.17 -9.29 23.24
CA LYS A 65 2.60 -8.97 23.33
C LYS A 65 2.89 -7.94 24.41
N ILE A 66 1.89 -7.20 24.87
CA ILE A 66 2.02 -6.22 25.94
C ILE A 66 1.68 -6.91 27.26
N THR A 67 2.66 -6.99 28.15
CA THR A 67 2.48 -7.63 29.46
C THR A 67 1.63 -6.80 30.41
N ASP A 68 0.98 -7.44 31.39
CA ASP A 68 0.12 -6.78 32.38
C ASP A 68 0.83 -5.65 33.14
N ARG A 69 2.13 -5.81 33.42
CA ARG A 69 2.93 -4.77 34.06
C ARG A 69 3.06 -3.52 33.19
N ALA A 70 3.18 -3.69 31.88
CA ALA A 70 3.26 -2.59 30.92
C ALA A 70 1.90 -1.94 30.66
N LEU A 71 0.78 -2.67 30.79
CA LEU A 71 -0.58 -2.12 30.61
C LEU A 71 -0.89 -0.95 31.56
N THR A 72 -0.32 -0.95 32.77
CA THR A 72 -0.50 0.16 33.73
C THR A 72 0.30 1.42 33.37
N GLN A 73 1.22 1.33 32.42
CA GLN A 73 2.16 2.40 32.06
C GLN A 73 1.92 2.98 30.66
N ILE A 74 0.95 2.44 29.92
CA ILE A 74 0.65 2.85 28.56
C ILE A 74 -0.81 3.27 28.41
N PRO A 75 -1.15 4.06 27.38
CA PRO A 75 -2.54 4.41 27.09
C PRO A 75 -3.41 3.16 26.85
N SER A 76 -4.70 3.26 27.19
CA SER A 76 -5.68 2.17 26.96
C SER A 76 -5.91 1.85 25.47
N CYS A 77 -5.50 2.76 24.59
CA CYS A 77 -5.66 2.70 23.15
C CYS A 77 -4.31 2.99 22.49
N ILE A 78 -3.89 2.14 21.56
CA ILE A 78 -2.56 2.17 20.95
C ILE A 78 -2.72 2.19 19.43
N ALA A 79 -1.99 3.08 18.77
CA ALA A 79 -1.90 3.10 17.32
C ALA A 79 -1.06 1.89 16.85
N ILE A 80 -1.64 1.06 15.99
CA ILE A 80 -1.01 -0.13 15.42
C ILE A 80 -0.68 0.14 13.96
N ASN A 81 0.61 0.04 13.65
CA ASN A 81 1.08 -0.10 12.27
C ASN A 81 1.01 -1.58 11.91
N THR A 82 0.21 -1.92 10.90
CA THR A 82 -0.04 -3.32 10.55
C THR A 82 1.03 -3.92 9.66
N GLU A 83 1.81 -3.09 8.96
CA GLU A 83 2.69 -3.52 7.86
C GLU A 83 1.94 -4.43 6.87
N LEU A 84 0.72 -4.01 6.48
CA LEU A 84 -0.25 -4.80 5.71
C LEU A 84 0.35 -5.39 4.42
N ALA A 85 1.30 -4.70 3.79
CA ALA A 85 2.03 -5.18 2.62
C ALA A 85 2.56 -6.62 2.79
N ALA A 86 3.07 -6.95 3.98
CA ALA A 86 3.72 -8.22 4.29
C ALA A 86 2.73 -9.39 4.44
N TYR A 87 1.43 -9.12 4.51
CA TYR A 87 0.42 -10.16 4.56
C TYR A 87 0.52 -11.07 3.32
N GLY A 88 0.18 -12.35 3.49
CA GLY A 88 0.11 -13.31 2.38
C GLY A 88 1.21 -14.37 2.34
N LYS A 89 2.32 -14.19 3.05
CA LYS A 89 3.34 -15.25 3.19
C LYS A 89 2.71 -16.48 3.85
N ASN A 90 2.71 -17.62 3.14
CA ASN A 90 2.03 -18.87 3.56
C ASN A 90 0.52 -18.73 3.79
N SER A 91 -0.14 -17.71 3.25
CA SER A 91 -1.59 -17.56 3.37
C SER A 91 -2.30 -18.64 2.55
N GLN A 92 -3.26 -19.33 3.18
CA GLN A 92 -4.20 -20.22 2.46
C GLN A 92 -5.41 -19.46 1.90
N VAL A 93 -5.55 -18.18 2.25
CA VAL A 93 -6.69 -17.34 1.87
C VAL A 93 -6.40 -16.60 0.56
N LEU A 94 -5.21 -16.01 0.44
CA LEU A 94 -4.81 -15.39 -0.82
C LEU A 94 -4.60 -16.47 -1.87
N LYS A 95 -5.12 -16.23 -3.07
CA LYS A 95 -4.95 -17.12 -4.23
C LYS A 95 -4.24 -16.34 -5.34
N PRO A 96 -2.90 -16.20 -5.28
CA PRO A 96 -2.14 -15.51 -6.33
C PRO A 96 -2.31 -16.22 -7.67
N THR A 97 -2.52 -15.44 -8.73
CA THR A 97 -2.56 -15.94 -10.10
C THR A 97 -1.15 -16.27 -10.60
N MET A 98 -1.03 -16.85 -11.80
CA MET A 98 0.26 -17.04 -12.44
C MET A 98 1.04 -15.72 -12.64
N TRP A 99 0.32 -14.61 -12.84
CA TRP A 99 0.90 -13.27 -13.00
C TRP A 99 1.45 -12.72 -11.69
N ASP A 100 0.67 -12.83 -10.60
CA ASP A 100 1.13 -12.42 -9.26
C ASP A 100 2.35 -13.25 -8.83
N ASN A 101 2.37 -14.54 -9.13
CA ASN A 101 3.50 -15.42 -8.84
C ASN A 101 4.74 -15.10 -9.67
N ARG A 102 4.55 -14.62 -10.90
CA ARG A 102 5.65 -14.13 -11.74
C ARG A 102 6.24 -12.85 -11.15
N ILE A 103 5.40 -11.87 -10.84
CA ILE A 103 5.78 -10.64 -10.14
C ILE A 103 6.56 -10.96 -8.87
N ASN A 104 6.06 -11.86 -8.04
CA ASN A 104 6.73 -12.23 -6.80
C ASN A 104 8.09 -12.89 -7.01
N ARG A 105 8.28 -13.65 -8.09
CA ARG A 105 9.56 -14.29 -8.40
C ARG A 105 10.58 -13.32 -9.00
N GLU A 106 10.11 -12.37 -9.80
CA GLU A 106 10.96 -11.40 -10.53
C GLU A 106 11.26 -10.14 -9.70
N SER A 107 10.54 -9.89 -8.60
CA SER A 107 10.79 -8.77 -7.68
C SER A 107 12.08 -8.93 -6.87
N ASP A 108 12.63 -7.80 -6.39
CA ASP A 108 13.79 -7.75 -5.49
C ASP A 108 13.61 -8.52 -4.16
N ASN A 109 12.37 -8.73 -3.72
CA ASN A 109 12.05 -9.37 -2.45
C ASN A 109 11.11 -10.61 -2.60
N PRO A 110 11.56 -11.71 -3.22
CA PRO A 110 10.70 -12.87 -3.43
C PRO A 110 10.16 -13.47 -2.13
N GLN A 111 8.90 -13.93 -2.16
CA GLN A 111 8.17 -14.49 -1.01
C GLN A 111 7.85 -13.49 0.12
N GLU A 112 8.11 -12.20 -0.12
CA GLU A 112 7.76 -11.11 0.78
C GLU A 112 6.77 -10.17 0.08
N HIS A 113 6.08 -9.37 0.90
CA HIS A 113 5.19 -8.31 0.42
C HIS A 113 4.10 -8.84 -0.56
N ILE A 114 3.58 -10.03 -0.30
CA ILE A 114 2.69 -10.74 -1.24
C ILE A 114 1.41 -9.96 -1.47
N PHE A 115 0.80 -9.44 -0.40
CA PHE A 115 -0.42 -8.64 -0.51
C PHE A 115 -0.17 -7.33 -1.27
N GLU A 116 0.96 -6.68 -1.03
CA GLU A 116 1.39 -5.50 -1.79
C GLU A 116 1.53 -5.82 -3.28
N LYS A 117 2.19 -6.91 -3.65
CA LYS A 117 2.37 -7.30 -5.06
C LYS A 117 1.06 -7.60 -5.79
N MET A 118 0.00 -7.97 -5.07
CA MET A 118 -1.31 -8.25 -5.66
C MET A 118 -2.17 -7.00 -5.89
N VAL A 119 -1.79 -5.87 -5.27
CA VAL A 119 -2.65 -4.68 -5.14
C VAL A 119 -1.94 -3.39 -5.54
N ALA A 120 -0.65 -3.26 -5.26
CA ALA A 120 0.12 -2.03 -5.37
C ALA A 120 0.65 -1.79 -6.79
N ASP A 121 0.78 -0.50 -7.10
CA ASP A 121 1.23 0.05 -8.38
C ASP A 121 2.66 -0.38 -8.77
N LYS A 122 3.55 -0.45 -7.76
CA LYS A 122 5.00 -0.65 -7.95
C LYS A 122 5.38 -1.82 -8.85
N TYR A 123 4.62 -2.91 -8.80
CA TYR A 123 5.02 -4.18 -9.40
C TYR A 123 4.40 -4.46 -10.77
N LEU A 124 3.62 -3.51 -11.30
CA LEU A 124 2.93 -3.65 -12.58
C LEU A 124 3.67 -2.98 -13.74
N GLY A 125 4.93 -2.54 -13.57
CA GLY A 125 5.69 -1.86 -14.62
C GLY A 125 7.07 -2.44 -14.97
N GLU A 126 7.60 -3.37 -14.17
CA GLU A 126 8.97 -3.89 -14.32
C GLU A 126 9.06 -5.14 -15.23
N ILE A 127 7.92 -5.65 -15.68
CA ILE A 127 7.83 -6.83 -16.55
C ILE A 127 7.47 -6.36 -17.97
N PRO A 128 8.09 -6.90 -19.05
CA PRO A 128 7.62 -6.64 -20.40
C PRO A 128 6.11 -6.91 -20.52
N PHE A 129 5.36 -5.97 -21.10
CA PHE A 129 3.89 -6.00 -21.20
C PHE A 129 3.14 -5.86 -19.86
N SER A 130 3.76 -5.26 -18.85
CA SER A 130 3.08 -4.85 -17.62
C SER A 130 2.58 -3.39 -17.71
N PHE A 131 1.43 -3.12 -17.09
CA PHE A 131 0.76 -1.82 -17.12
C PHE A 131 0.95 -1.07 -15.80
N PHE A 132 1.68 0.05 -15.80
CA PHE A 132 1.70 0.96 -14.65
C PHE A 132 0.29 1.37 -14.25
N THR A 133 0.03 1.54 -12.95
CA THR A 133 -1.28 2.00 -12.47
C THR A 133 -1.54 3.47 -12.84
N SER A 134 -0.52 4.23 -13.27
CA SER A 134 -0.72 5.54 -13.94
C SER A 134 -1.55 5.44 -15.22
N TYR A 135 -1.61 4.26 -15.82
CA TYR A 135 -2.49 3.96 -16.95
C TYR A 135 -3.93 3.71 -16.52
N MET A 136 -4.22 3.39 -15.26
CA MET A 136 -5.60 3.26 -14.75
C MET A 136 -6.38 4.59 -14.83
N THR A 137 -5.73 5.75 -14.71
CA THR A 137 -6.41 7.05 -14.84
C THR A 137 -6.96 7.26 -16.26
N ILE A 138 -6.25 6.75 -17.26
CA ILE A 138 -6.67 6.78 -18.68
C ILE A 138 -7.81 5.76 -18.95
N MET A 139 -8.09 4.88 -17.99
CA MET A 139 -9.10 3.82 -18.10
C MET A 139 -10.40 4.16 -17.39
N GLU A 140 -10.50 5.36 -16.81
CA GLU A 140 -11.78 6.01 -16.54
C GLU A 140 -12.39 6.63 -17.81
N ASP A 141 -11.68 6.57 -18.95
CA ASP A 141 -12.23 6.88 -20.27
C ASP A 141 -13.49 6.04 -20.50
N SER A 142 -14.62 6.70 -20.30
CA SER A 142 -15.97 6.15 -20.41
C SER A 142 -16.52 6.34 -21.82
N SER A 143 -15.70 6.86 -22.75
CA SER A 143 -16.08 7.05 -24.15
C SER A 143 -16.24 5.72 -24.85
N GLU A 144 -17.12 5.70 -25.85
CA GLU A 144 -17.35 4.49 -26.65
C GLU A 144 -16.16 4.16 -27.57
N SER A 145 -15.33 5.15 -27.89
CA SER A 145 -14.17 5.00 -28.78
C SER A 145 -12.91 4.55 -28.04
N LEU A 146 -12.76 4.89 -26.74
CA LEU A 146 -11.56 4.63 -25.94
C LEU A 146 -10.29 5.27 -26.55
N ASP A 147 -10.41 6.47 -27.11
CA ASP A 147 -9.30 7.14 -27.82
C ASP A 147 -8.14 7.49 -26.90
N GLU A 148 -8.38 7.71 -25.61
CA GLU A 148 -7.31 7.95 -24.64
C GLU A 148 -6.47 6.68 -24.42
N VAL A 149 -7.11 5.52 -24.37
CA VAL A 149 -6.45 4.21 -24.31
C VAL A 149 -5.57 4.00 -25.55
N GLY A 150 -6.07 4.34 -26.74
CA GLY A 150 -5.30 4.25 -27.98
C GLY A 150 -4.08 5.18 -28.00
N THR A 151 -4.26 6.42 -27.56
CA THR A 151 -3.19 7.42 -27.44
C THR A 151 -2.10 6.94 -26.51
N LEU A 152 -2.48 6.36 -25.37
CA LEU A 152 -1.54 5.80 -24.40
C LEU A 152 -0.75 4.62 -24.97
N LEU A 153 -1.44 3.67 -25.61
CA LEU A 153 -0.80 2.51 -26.23
C LEU A 153 0.20 2.91 -27.30
N SER A 154 -0.14 3.93 -28.09
CA SER A 154 0.76 4.50 -29.09
C SER A 154 1.94 5.22 -28.43
N ALA A 155 1.71 6.04 -27.41
CA ALA A 155 2.77 6.85 -26.78
C ALA A 155 3.74 6.03 -25.93
N SER A 156 3.25 5.04 -25.17
CA SER A 156 4.05 4.27 -24.23
C SER A 156 4.65 3.01 -24.82
N PHE A 157 3.97 2.38 -25.78
CA PHE A 157 4.35 1.07 -26.31
C PHE A 157 4.58 1.09 -27.82
N ASN A 158 4.40 2.22 -28.50
CA ASN A 158 4.46 2.33 -29.95
C ASN A 158 3.52 1.34 -30.67
N VAL A 159 2.36 1.07 -30.05
CA VAL A 159 1.34 0.14 -30.57
C VAL A 159 0.17 0.94 -31.15
N GLN A 160 -0.10 0.74 -32.45
CA GLN A 160 -1.34 1.22 -33.08
C GLN A 160 -2.46 0.23 -32.78
N ALA A 161 -3.35 0.59 -31.85
CA ALA A 161 -4.39 -0.28 -31.34
C ALA A 161 -5.73 -0.08 -32.07
N SER A 162 -6.37 -1.17 -32.49
CA SER A 162 -7.73 -1.13 -33.03
C SER A 162 -8.77 -0.83 -31.92
N LYS A 163 -10.03 -0.56 -32.29
CA LYS A 163 -11.12 -0.45 -31.28
C LYS A 163 -11.22 -1.72 -30.43
N VAL A 164 -11.05 -2.90 -31.04
CA VAL A 164 -11.10 -4.19 -30.33
C VAL A 164 -9.97 -4.32 -29.31
N ASP A 165 -8.74 -3.97 -29.69
CA ASP A 165 -7.58 -4.01 -28.79
C ASP A 165 -7.79 -3.10 -27.58
N ARG A 166 -8.29 -1.89 -27.82
CA ARG A 166 -8.60 -0.90 -26.77
C ARG A 166 -9.67 -1.41 -25.80
N CYS A 167 -10.72 -2.04 -26.32
CA CYS A 167 -11.75 -2.67 -25.48
C CYS A 167 -11.16 -3.80 -24.61
N ILE A 168 -10.29 -4.64 -25.17
CA ILE A 168 -9.64 -5.73 -24.43
C ILE A 168 -8.77 -5.17 -23.30
N VAL A 169 -7.92 -4.19 -23.60
CA VAL A 169 -7.04 -3.55 -22.61
C VAL A 169 -7.86 -2.90 -21.49
N SER A 170 -8.89 -2.13 -21.84
CA SER A 170 -9.78 -1.50 -20.86
C SER A 170 -10.47 -2.55 -19.97
N ALA A 171 -10.97 -3.64 -20.55
CA ALA A 171 -11.60 -4.72 -19.79
C ALA A 171 -10.63 -5.41 -18.82
N LEU A 172 -9.40 -5.72 -19.28
CA LEU A 172 -8.35 -6.34 -18.45
C LEU A 172 -8.00 -5.46 -17.26
N CYS A 173 -7.76 -4.18 -17.49
CA CYS A 173 -7.41 -3.25 -16.43
C CYS A 173 -8.57 -3.08 -15.44
N SER A 174 -9.81 -3.02 -15.93
CA SER A 174 -10.99 -2.98 -15.05
C SER A 174 -11.11 -4.23 -14.18
N ILE A 175 -10.74 -5.42 -14.68
CA ILE A 175 -10.70 -6.65 -13.87
C ILE A 175 -9.62 -6.55 -12.78
N VAL A 176 -8.41 -6.10 -13.14
CA VAL A 176 -7.29 -5.96 -12.21
C VAL A 176 -7.59 -4.92 -11.12
N SER A 177 -8.08 -3.73 -11.50
CA SER A 177 -8.47 -2.67 -10.55
C SER A 177 -9.56 -3.14 -9.59
N ARG A 178 -10.62 -3.77 -10.10
CA ARG A 178 -11.71 -4.28 -9.25
C ARG A 178 -11.24 -5.39 -8.33
N ARG A 179 -10.29 -6.23 -8.75
CA ARG A 179 -9.67 -7.24 -7.89
C ARG A 179 -8.89 -6.57 -6.76
N ALA A 180 -8.01 -5.61 -7.07
CA ALA A 180 -7.21 -4.88 -6.09
C ALA A 180 -8.10 -4.14 -5.08
N ALA A 181 -9.13 -3.43 -5.55
CA ALA A 181 -10.10 -2.73 -4.71
C ALA A 181 -10.85 -3.67 -3.75
N ARG A 182 -11.25 -4.87 -4.21
CA ARG A 182 -11.92 -5.88 -3.36
C ARG A 182 -10.98 -6.45 -2.31
N LEU A 183 -9.72 -6.72 -2.67
CA LEU A 183 -8.70 -7.18 -1.72
C LEU A 183 -8.45 -6.13 -0.63
N MET A 184 -8.28 -4.87 -1.02
CA MET A 184 -8.14 -3.77 -0.07
C MET A 184 -9.38 -3.59 0.80
N GLY A 185 -10.57 -3.61 0.21
CA GLY A 185 -11.82 -3.50 0.96
C GLY A 185 -11.97 -4.61 2.00
N ALA A 186 -11.57 -5.85 1.67
CA ALA A 186 -11.56 -6.95 2.62
C ALA A 186 -10.53 -6.75 3.75
N ALA A 187 -9.34 -6.24 3.44
CA ALA A 187 -8.32 -5.93 4.44
C ALA A 187 -8.78 -4.79 5.37
N THR A 188 -9.33 -3.71 4.83
CA THR A 188 -9.90 -2.61 5.62
C THR A 188 -11.05 -3.08 6.49
N ALA A 189 -11.96 -3.90 5.95
CA ALA A 189 -13.07 -4.47 6.71
C ALA A 189 -12.60 -5.39 7.85
N ALA A 190 -11.40 -5.97 7.76
CA ALA A 190 -10.81 -6.73 8.85
C ALA A 190 -10.28 -5.85 9.99
N LEU A 191 -9.93 -4.59 9.72
CA LEU A 191 -9.41 -3.64 10.71
C LEU A 191 -10.51 -2.86 11.45
N VAL A 192 -11.70 -2.76 10.87
CA VAL A 192 -12.83 -1.99 11.42
C VAL A 192 -13.77 -2.86 12.28
N LYS A 193 -13.49 -4.16 12.42
CA LYS A 193 -14.35 -5.14 13.09
C LYS A 193 -14.19 -5.22 14.59
#